data_AF-A0A2K3DBN3-F1
#
_entry.id   AF-A0A2K3DBN3-F1
#
_cell.length_a   1.000
_cell.length_b   1.000
_cell.length_c   1.000
_cell.angle_alpha   90.00
_cell.angle_beta   90.00
_cell.angle_gamma   90.00
#
_symmetry.space_group_name_H-M   'P 1'
#
loop_
_entity.id
_entity.type
_entity.pdbx_description
1 polymer ?
#
loop_
_entity_poly.entity_id
_entity_poly.type
_entity_poly.pdbx_seq_one_letter_code
_entity_poly.pdbx_strand_id
1 'polypeptide(L)'
;MAICLASRSRLLSSRLSRTKPAVIHLLSHPFIQQNTQHNAGPSHGLLPPAGLTAPDLLASRRSIATHAIAEAAAMVSLGAASSGYTFLSFTPGTAALGGLVLGIATAIKVIATGRVLGISGAVKGLINGEAAPWRFAFLSGMLVGALMLTNAFPAAFEVIPESFPLWRASLGGLLVGLGAALGNGCTSGHGICGSARLSTRSFAYTGTFMAAGMATATLTNTAAAMNVAPLAAAFAGPAAPELQLAVTAALGGLAAFAALSSAARAVRGAPSSQPSAQAQQSVPFELGSEVLAGLLFAIGLGISGMTHPSKVAGFLTVGVPSWDASLPFVMGGAVMVAAIAYQGILRFKMMSKPLFTPGFCIPTSSLIDGRLLTGGVLFGAGWGLAGMCPGPAIVAALTGDPHVLAYLGSMAGGMWLEHRLTAWQQQQAKKEQQLTQQAAQQKAMGTEAVVSAPAAASEVMEGLSSAQPVTGGASIPRLKRVESQMG
;
A
#
# COMPACT_ATOMS: atom_id res chain seq x y z
N MET A 1 48.66 16.88 -25.83
CA MET A 1 50.01 16.27 -25.82
C MET A 1 49.83 14.83 -25.40
N ALA A 2 49.50 13.85 -26.25
CA ALA A 2 50.11 13.46 -27.52
C ALA A 2 51.63 13.22 -27.41
N ILE A 3 51.99 11.93 -27.55
CA ILE A 3 53.28 11.35 -27.97
C ILE A 3 54.29 11.02 -26.85
N CYS A 4 54.35 9.74 -26.47
CA CYS A 4 55.56 8.93 -26.72
C CYS A 4 55.23 7.42 -26.71
N LEU A 5 55.22 6.85 -27.91
CA LEU A 5 55.04 5.44 -28.21
C LEU A 5 56.39 4.70 -28.16
N ALA A 6 56.31 3.39 -27.89
CA ALA A 6 57.19 2.33 -28.38
C ALA A 6 58.61 2.18 -27.77
N SER A 7 58.74 1.27 -26.81
CA SER A 7 59.70 0.15 -26.92
C SER A 7 59.35 -0.95 -25.91
N ARG A 8 59.72 -2.20 -26.22
CA ARG A 8 59.51 -3.44 -25.45
C ARG A 8 58.24 -4.24 -25.75
N SER A 9 58.06 -4.57 -27.02
CA SER A 9 57.50 -5.87 -27.43
C SER A 9 58.66 -6.82 -27.77
N ARG A 10 58.49 -8.11 -27.48
CA ARG A 10 59.43 -9.24 -27.60
C ARG A 10 60.38 -9.42 -26.41
N LEU A 11 59.93 -10.25 -25.46
CA LEU A 11 60.64 -11.44 -24.96
C LEU A 11 59.94 -11.90 -23.68
N LEU A 12 58.98 -12.81 -23.83
CA LEU A 12 58.67 -13.94 -22.93
C LEU A 12 57.32 -14.56 -23.34
N SER A 13 57.27 -14.92 -24.62
CA SER A 13 56.36 -15.93 -25.17
C SER A 13 56.83 -17.31 -24.70
N SER A 14 56.57 -17.66 -23.44
CA SER A 14 56.74 -19.04 -22.94
C SER A 14 56.14 -19.24 -21.55
N ARG A 15 54.91 -18.74 -21.30
CA ARG A 15 54.17 -19.10 -20.07
C ARG A 15 52.66 -18.79 -20.11
N LEU A 16 52.02 -18.96 -21.26
CA LEU A 16 50.55 -18.87 -21.42
C LEU A 16 50.06 -20.00 -22.33
N SER A 17 50.17 -21.24 -21.84
CA SER A 17 49.48 -22.41 -22.39
C SER A 17 49.08 -23.36 -21.26
N ARG A 18 48.16 -22.92 -20.39
CA ARG A 18 47.36 -23.80 -19.52
C ARG A 18 46.35 -22.93 -18.77
N THR A 19 45.11 -22.97 -19.24
CA THR A 19 43.83 -22.93 -18.50
C THR A 19 42.75 -22.38 -19.43
N LYS A 20 42.08 -23.27 -20.17
CA LYS A 20 40.74 -23.05 -20.75
C LYS A 20 39.71 -23.75 -19.85
N PRO A 21 38.45 -23.29 -19.83
CA PRO A 21 37.54 -23.45 -18.71
C PRO A 21 36.81 -24.80 -18.68
N ALA A 22 36.72 -25.37 -17.49
CA ALA A 22 35.84 -26.48 -17.16
C ALA A 22 34.38 -26.00 -17.03
N VAL A 23 33.63 -25.98 -18.14
CA VAL A 23 32.16 -25.78 -18.15
C VAL A 23 31.46 -26.76 -19.13
N ILE A 24 32.14 -27.79 -19.60
CA ILE A 24 31.54 -28.83 -20.46
C ILE A 24 31.89 -30.19 -19.84
N HIS A 25 31.25 -30.56 -18.74
CA HIS A 25 31.28 -31.93 -18.20
C HIS A 25 30.14 -32.21 -17.19
N LEU A 26 28.92 -31.77 -17.49
CA LEU A 26 27.74 -32.12 -16.68
C LEU A 26 26.46 -32.32 -17.52
N LEU A 27 26.62 -32.82 -18.75
CA LEU A 27 25.53 -33.35 -19.59
C LEU A 27 25.90 -34.71 -20.16
N SER A 28 26.33 -35.62 -19.29
CA SER A 28 26.53 -37.03 -19.61
C SER A 28 25.81 -37.88 -18.57
N HIS A 29 24.47 -37.93 -18.68
CA HIS A 29 23.63 -38.94 -18.02
C HIS A 29 23.01 -39.83 -19.12
N PRO A 30 23.10 -41.16 -19.02
CA PRO A 30 22.66 -42.08 -20.06
C PRO A 30 21.15 -42.33 -19.92
N PHE A 31 20.33 -41.46 -20.50
CA PHE A 31 18.88 -41.72 -20.61
C PHE A 31 18.26 -41.28 -21.95
N ILE A 32 19.01 -40.58 -22.81
CA ILE A 32 18.50 -40.01 -24.08
C ILE A 32 18.99 -40.77 -25.33
N GLN A 33 19.74 -41.86 -25.19
CA GLN A 33 20.33 -42.57 -26.34
C GLN A 33 19.59 -43.83 -26.82
N GLN A 34 18.50 -44.25 -26.15
CA GLN A 34 17.83 -45.53 -26.47
C GLN A 34 16.62 -45.44 -27.40
N ASN A 35 16.15 -44.25 -27.79
CA ASN A 35 14.87 -44.12 -28.53
C ASN A 35 14.99 -43.68 -30.00
N THR A 36 16.18 -43.76 -30.61
CA THR A 36 16.43 -43.30 -32.00
C THR A 36 17.02 -44.37 -32.92
N GLN A 37 16.92 -45.67 -32.59
CA GLN A 37 17.49 -46.77 -33.40
C GLN A 37 16.47 -47.73 -34.03
N HIS A 38 15.17 -47.42 -33.99
CA HIS A 38 14.16 -48.17 -34.76
C HIS A 38 13.36 -47.26 -35.68
N ASN A 39 13.92 -46.98 -36.86
CA ASN A 39 13.24 -46.87 -38.16
C ASN A 39 14.21 -46.28 -39.19
N ALA A 40 15.02 -47.13 -39.81
CA ALA A 40 15.80 -46.79 -41.00
C ALA A 40 15.40 -47.75 -42.14
N GLY A 41 14.44 -47.31 -42.97
CA GLY A 41 14.19 -47.87 -44.30
C GLY A 41 15.00 -47.10 -45.37
N PRO A 42 15.21 -47.68 -46.57
CA PRO A 42 16.24 -47.21 -47.50
C PRO A 42 15.87 -45.91 -48.20
N SER A 43 16.92 -45.11 -48.42
CA SER A 43 16.95 -43.76 -48.98
C SER A 43 16.63 -43.68 -50.47
N HIS A 44 15.54 -43.00 -50.82
CA HIS A 44 15.37 -42.36 -52.13
C HIS A 44 15.69 -40.87 -52.01
N GLY A 45 16.60 -40.39 -52.87
CA GLY A 45 17.04 -39.00 -52.92
C GLY A 45 15.89 -38.05 -53.26
N LEU A 46 15.74 -37.00 -52.46
CA LEU A 46 14.90 -35.85 -52.73
C LEU A 46 15.74 -34.58 -52.53
N LEU A 47 15.90 -33.82 -53.61
CA LEU A 47 16.47 -32.47 -53.59
C LEU A 47 15.72 -31.59 -52.58
N PRO A 48 16.39 -30.59 -51.98
CA PRO A 48 15.69 -29.56 -51.21
C PRO A 48 14.77 -28.75 -52.15
N PRO A 49 13.54 -28.41 -51.75
CA PRO A 49 12.71 -27.53 -52.55
C PRO A 49 13.35 -26.14 -52.62
N ALA A 50 13.52 -25.66 -53.85
CA ALA A 50 13.94 -24.28 -54.12
C ALA A 50 12.84 -23.32 -53.65
N GLY A 51 13.21 -22.29 -52.89
CA GLY A 51 12.31 -21.16 -52.61
C GLY A 51 12.26 -20.61 -51.19
N LEU A 52 13.31 -20.72 -50.38
CA LEU A 52 13.38 -19.97 -49.11
C LEU A 52 14.38 -18.82 -49.24
N THR A 53 13.89 -17.59 -49.10
CA THR A 53 14.75 -16.41 -49.13
C THR A 53 15.45 -16.25 -47.77
N ALA A 54 16.63 -15.61 -47.74
CA ALA A 54 17.38 -15.35 -46.50
C ALA A 54 16.55 -14.78 -45.31
N PRO A 55 15.53 -13.92 -45.51
CA PRO A 55 14.66 -13.48 -44.42
C PRO A 55 13.77 -14.59 -43.82
N ASP A 56 13.37 -15.61 -44.60
CA ASP A 56 12.53 -16.72 -44.11
C ASP A 56 13.33 -17.64 -43.16
N LEU A 57 14.62 -17.84 -43.45
CA LEU A 57 15.55 -18.56 -42.58
C LEU A 57 15.87 -17.79 -41.29
N LEU A 58 15.90 -16.46 -41.35
CA LEU A 58 16.06 -15.59 -40.17
C LEU A 58 14.80 -15.57 -39.29
N ALA A 59 13.61 -15.56 -39.88
CA ALA A 59 12.34 -15.67 -39.18
C ALA A 59 12.19 -17.03 -38.49
N SER A 60 12.56 -18.11 -39.19
CA SER A 60 12.58 -19.47 -38.64
C SER A 60 13.60 -19.61 -37.49
N ARG A 61 14.83 -19.08 -37.64
CA ARG A 61 15.83 -19.06 -36.56
C ARG A 61 15.40 -18.22 -35.35
N ARG A 62 14.72 -17.08 -35.57
CA ARG A 62 14.15 -16.27 -34.47
C ARG A 62 13.04 -17.03 -33.76
N SER A 63 12.15 -17.68 -34.50
CA SER A 63 11.07 -18.50 -33.94
C SER A 63 11.61 -19.67 -33.10
N ILE A 64 12.60 -20.40 -33.62
CA ILE A 64 13.27 -21.50 -32.91
C ILE A 64 14.00 -21.00 -31.67
N ALA A 65 14.69 -19.85 -31.74
CA ALA A 65 15.35 -19.24 -30.59
C ALA A 65 14.34 -18.79 -29.52
N THR A 66 13.20 -18.21 -29.93
CA THR A 66 12.13 -17.83 -28.98
C THR A 66 11.47 -19.04 -28.34
N HIS A 67 11.27 -20.13 -29.08
CA HIS A 67 10.74 -21.38 -28.53
C HIS A 67 11.74 -22.06 -27.58
N ALA A 68 13.03 -22.09 -27.93
CA ALA A 68 14.07 -22.66 -27.07
C ALA A 68 14.27 -21.88 -25.76
N ILE A 69 14.16 -20.54 -25.80
CA ILE A 69 14.20 -19.70 -24.59
C ILE A 69 12.94 -19.94 -23.74
N ALA A 70 11.77 -20.09 -24.35
CA ALA A 70 10.53 -20.39 -23.64
C ALA A 70 10.54 -21.79 -23.01
N GLU A 71 11.08 -22.80 -23.70
CA GLU A 71 11.27 -24.15 -23.16
C GLU A 71 12.31 -24.16 -22.05
N ALA A 72 13.43 -23.45 -22.17
CA ALA A 72 14.40 -23.32 -21.10
C ALA A 72 13.81 -22.63 -19.86
N ALA A 73 13.00 -21.59 -20.04
CA ALA A 73 12.28 -20.93 -18.95
C ALA A 73 11.25 -21.88 -18.30
N ALA A 74 10.54 -22.68 -19.10
CA ALA A 74 9.61 -23.69 -18.61
C ALA A 74 10.32 -24.83 -17.84
N MET A 75 11.48 -25.30 -18.30
CA MET A 75 12.28 -26.31 -17.60
C MET A 75 12.91 -25.78 -16.31
N VAL A 76 13.33 -24.51 -16.27
CA VAL A 76 13.74 -23.83 -15.04
C VAL A 76 12.57 -23.71 -14.06
N SER A 77 11.36 -23.44 -14.55
CA SER A 77 10.16 -23.34 -13.73
C SER A 77 9.70 -24.71 -13.18
N LEU A 78 9.86 -25.78 -13.97
CA LEU A 78 9.63 -27.17 -13.55
C LEU A 78 10.70 -27.67 -12.56
N GLY A 79 11.95 -27.23 -12.69
CA GLY A 79 13.01 -27.50 -11.71
C GLY A 79 12.90 -26.65 -10.42
N ALA A 80 12.29 -25.47 -10.51
CA ALA A 80 11.97 -24.62 -9.37
C ALA A 80 10.86 -25.22 -8.49
N ALA A 81 9.83 -25.78 -9.13
CA ALA A 81 8.73 -26.46 -8.46
C ALA A 81 9.18 -27.67 -7.62
N SER A 82 10.26 -28.36 -8.01
CA SER A 82 10.84 -29.46 -7.22
C SER A 82 11.82 -28.99 -6.14
N SER A 83 12.27 -27.73 -6.17
CA SER A 83 13.28 -27.17 -5.25
C SER A 83 12.69 -26.28 -4.15
N GLY A 84 11.41 -25.90 -4.25
CA GLY A 84 10.74 -25.04 -3.27
C GLY A 84 11.15 -23.56 -3.32
N TYR A 85 11.85 -23.14 -4.37
CA TYR A 85 12.35 -21.77 -4.58
C TYR A 85 11.56 -21.05 -5.67
N THR A 86 11.24 -19.77 -5.45
CA THR A 86 10.65 -18.87 -6.46
C THR A 86 11.76 -18.11 -7.18
N PHE A 87 11.90 -18.31 -8.50
CA PHE A 87 12.83 -17.52 -9.31
C PHE A 87 12.16 -16.24 -9.79
N LEU A 88 12.76 -15.10 -9.48
CA LEU A 88 12.30 -13.81 -9.99
C LEU A 88 12.92 -13.51 -11.35
N SER A 89 12.12 -12.89 -12.21
CA SER A 89 12.53 -12.27 -13.47
C SER A 89 12.33 -10.76 -13.40
N PHE A 90 13.24 -9.96 -13.95
CA PHE A 90 13.05 -8.50 -13.99
C PHE A 90 12.00 -8.12 -15.05
N THR A 91 10.87 -7.56 -14.61
CA THR A 91 9.67 -7.33 -15.43
C THR A 91 9.22 -5.87 -15.41
N PRO A 92 10.04 -4.91 -15.88
CA PRO A 92 9.72 -3.49 -15.79
C PRO A 92 8.51 -3.07 -16.65
N GLY A 93 8.27 -3.76 -17.76
CA GLY A 93 7.16 -3.46 -18.68
C GLY A 93 5.79 -3.77 -18.07
N THR A 94 5.62 -4.97 -17.50
CA THR A 94 4.37 -5.38 -16.83
C THR A 94 4.10 -4.53 -15.61
N ALA A 95 5.15 -4.27 -14.82
CA ALA A 95 5.13 -3.37 -13.68
C ALA A 95 4.61 -1.97 -14.07
N ALA A 96 5.16 -1.38 -15.13
CA ALA A 96 4.72 -0.08 -15.61
C ALA A 96 3.26 -0.11 -16.11
N LEU A 97 2.84 -1.13 -16.87
CA LEU A 97 1.47 -1.29 -17.36
C LEU A 97 0.45 -1.38 -16.22
N GLY A 98 0.73 -2.22 -15.21
CA GLY A 98 -0.10 -2.30 -14.01
C GLY A 98 -0.13 -0.96 -13.26
N GLY A 99 1.02 -0.29 -13.17
CA GLY A 99 1.14 1.08 -12.67
C GLY A 99 0.20 2.07 -13.37
N LEU A 100 0.19 2.09 -14.70
CA LEU A 100 -0.73 2.95 -15.48
C LEU A 100 -2.19 2.70 -15.11
N VAL A 101 -2.61 1.44 -14.97
CA VAL A 101 -3.98 1.07 -14.57
C VAL A 101 -4.29 1.57 -13.15
N LEU A 102 -3.37 1.42 -12.18
CA LEU A 102 -3.51 1.98 -10.83
C LEU A 102 -3.63 3.51 -10.85
N GLY A 103 -2.90 4.16 -11.74
CA GLY A 103 -2.96 5.60 -11.96
C GLY A 103 -4.32 6.05 -12.54
N ILE A 104 -4.87 5.29 -13.50
CA ILE A 104 -6.22 5.51 -14.05
C ILE A 104 -7.27 5.35 -12.94
N ALA A 105 -7.19 4.30 -12.13
CA ALA A 105 -8.10 4.08 -11.00
C ALA A 105 -8.05 5.26 -10.01
N THR A 106 -6.85 5.77 -9.73
CA THR A 106 -6.62 6.94 -8.87
C THR A 106 -7.21 8.22 -9.48
N ALA A 107 -7.00 8.44 -10.77
CA ALA A 107 -7.54 9.59 -11.51
C ALA A 107 -9.07 9.58 -11.52
N ILE A 108 -9.68 8.44 -11.85
CA ILE A 108 -11.14 8.25 -11.80
C ILE A 108 -11.67 8.61 -10.42
N LYS A 109 -11.08 8.07 -9.35
CA LYS A 109 -11.55 8.32 -7.99
C LYS A 109 -11.50 9.80 -7.61
N VAL A 110 -10.38 10.49 -7.86
CA VAL A 110 -10.27 11.91 -7.49
C VAL A 110 -11.17 12.81 -8.36
N ILE A 111 -11.34 12.49 -9.64
CA ILE A 111 -12.23 13.25 -10.55
C ILE A 111 -13.70 13.04 -10.15
N ALA A 112 -14.06 11.80 -9.82
CA ALA A 112 -15.43 11.41 -9.50
C ALA A 112 -15.88 11.94 -8.14
N THR A 113 -15.11 11.68 -7.09
CA THR A 113 -15.53 11.90 -5.71
C THR A 113 -14.74 12.96 -4.98
N GLY A 114 -13.66 13.47 -5.59
CA GLY A 114 -12.79 14.47 -4.98
C GLY A 114 -11.97 13.94 -3.80
N ARG A 115 -12.02 12.64 -3.53
CA ARG A 115 -11.33 11.98 -2.43
C ARG A 115 -10.02 11.35 -2.89
N VAL A 116 -9.04 11.36 -1.99
CA VAL A 116 -7.77 10.67 -2.21
C VAL A 116 -7.96 9.16 -2.11
N LEU A 117 -7.35 8.40 -3.03
CA LEU A 117 -7.36 6.95 -3.00
C LEU A 117 -6.46 6.43 -1.87
N GLY A 118 -7.06 5.79 -0.85
CA GLY A 118 -6.34 5.24 0.29
C GLY A 118 -6.98 3.99 0.85
N ILE A 119 -6.36 2.82 0.59
CA ILE A 119 -6.87 1.52 1.05
C ILE A 119 -6.90 1.46 2.58
N SER A 120 -5.77 1.77 3.22
CA SER A 120 -5.69 1.73 4.68
C SER A 120 -6.61 2.74 5.36
N GLY A 121 -6.94 3.86 4.69
CA GLY A 121 -7.94 4.81 5.18
C GLY A 121 -9.39 4.29 5.07
N ALA A 122 -9.68 3.52 4.02
CA ALA A 122 -10.97 2.83 3.90
C ALA A 122 -11.12 1.76 4.99
N VAL A 123 -10.11 0.89 5.16
CA VAL A 123 -10.12 -0.16 6.19
C VAL A 123 -10.13 0.41 7.60
N LYS A 124 -9.24 1.37 7.92
CA LYS A 124 -9.20 2.05 9.22
C LYS A 124 -10.54 2.68 9.56
N GLY A 125 -11.18 3.36 8.59
CA GLY A 125 -12.49 3.96 8.81
C GLY A 125 -13.55 2.95 9.20
N LEU A 126 -13.59 1.79 8.53
CA LEU A 126 -14.52 0.71 8.89
C LEU A 126 -14.24 0.16 10.30
N ILE A 127 -12.97 -0.05 10.65
CA ILE A 127 -12.56 -0.54 11.98
C ILE A 127 -12.96 0.45 13.08
N ASN A 128 -12.89 1.75 12.80
CA ASN A 128 -13.22 2.81 13.74
C ASN A 128 -14.73 3.10 13.84
N GLY A 129 -15.58 2.33 13.16
CA GLY A 129 -17.03 2.53 13.15
C GLY A 129 -17.52 3.63 12.20
N GLU A 130 -16.64 4.20 11.37
CA GLU A 130 -17.01 5.17 10.34
C GLU A 130 -17.49 4.44 9.07
N ALA A 131 -18.66 3.81 9.15
CA ALA A 131 -19.29 2.98 8.12
C ALA A 131 -19.82 3.78 6.90
N ALA A 132 -19.02 4.69 6.36
CA ALA A 132 -19.38 5.49 5.19
C ALA A 132 -19.57 4.58 3.94
N PRO A 133 -20.67 4.71 3.18
CA PRO A 133 -20.99 3.81 2.07
C PRO A 133 -19.88 3.66 1.01
N TRP A 134 -19.14 4.74 0.72
CA TRP A 134 -18.05 4.72 -0.26
C TRP A 134 -16.91 3.76 0.12
N ARG A 135 -16.68 3.50 1.41
CA ARG A 135 -15.63 2.58 1.88
C ARG A 135 -15.98 1.15 1.50
N PHE A 136 -17.23 0.76 1.70
CA PHE A 136 -17.74 -0.54 1.28
C PHE A 136 -17.75 -0.68 -0.23
N ALA A 137 -18.21 0.34 -0.96
CA ALA A 137 -18.22 0.34 -2.42
C ALA A 137 -16.81 0.15 -3.01
N PHE A 138 -15.82 0.89 -2.49
CA PHE A 138 -14.44 0.75 -2.94
C PHE A 138 -13.84 -0.63 -2.63
N LEU A 139 -14.04 -1.13 -1.41
CA LEU A 139 -13.51 -2.44 -1.00
C LEU A 139 -14.24 -3.60 -1.70
N SER A 140 -15.55 -3.50 -1.95
CA SER A 140 -16.29 -4.50 -2.72
C SER A 140 -15.82 -4.51 -4.18
N GLY A 141 -15.55 -3.35 -4.77
CA GLY A 141 -14.90 -3.27 -6.08
C GLY A 141 -13.55 -3.99 -6.11
N MET A 142 -12.71 -3.79 -5.09
CA MET A 142 -11.45 -4.52 -4.96
C MET A 142 -11.65 -6.04 -4.87
N LEU A 143 -12.62 -6.51 -4.07
CA LEU A 143 -12.94 -7.93 -3.94
C LEU A 143 -13.49 -8.53 -5.23
N VAL A 144 -14.34 -7.81 -5.96
CA VAL A 144 -14.83 -8.23 -7.28
C VAL A 144 -13.67 -8.33 -8.28
N GLY A 145 -12.77 -7.34 -8.32
CA GLY A 145 -11.58 -7.39 -9.16
C GLY A 145 -10.63 -8.55 -8.78
N ALA A 146 -10.47 -8.82 -7.47
CA ALA A 146 -9.72 -9.96 -6.97
C ALA A 146 -10.33 -11.29 -7.40
N LEU A 147 -11.66 -11.43 -7.31
CA LEU A 147 -12.38 -12.61 -7.76
C LEU A 147 -12.22 -12.81 -9.27
N MET A 148 -12.30 -11.73 -10.06
CA MET A 148 -12.06 -11.79 -11.51
C MET A 148 -10.64 -12.27 -11.82
N LEU A 149 -9.63 -11.73 -11.13
CA LEU A 149 -8.23 -12.17 -11.29
C LEU A 149 -8.07 -13.64 -10.91
N THR A 150 -8.66 -14.07 -9.79
CA THR A 150 -8.53 -15.46 -9.30
C THR A 150 -9.09 -16.47 -10.32
N ASN A 151 -10.17 -16.11 -11.02
CA ASN A 151 -10.80 -16.99 -12.01
C ASN A 151 -10.16 -16.90 -13.41
N ALA A 152 -9.79 -15.69 -13.85
CA ALA A 152 -9.28 -15.47 -15.22
C ALA A 152 -7.76 -15.60 -15.33
N PHE A 153 -7.03 -15.28 -14.26
CA PHE A 153 -5.56 -15.30 -14.20
C PHE A 153 -5.08 -15.84 -12.83
N PRO A 154 -5.28 -17.14 -12.53
CA PRO A 154 -4.88 -17.72 -11.24
C PRO A 154 -3.39 -17.48 -10.90
N ALA A 155 -2.55 -17.44 -11.94
CA ALA A 155 -1.13 -17.13 -11.83
C ALA A 155 -0.82 -15.71 -11.34
N ALA A 156 -1.81 -14.82 -11.20
CA ALA A 156 -1.63 -13.50 -10.58
C ALA A 156 -1.41 -13.58 -9.07
N PHE A 157 -1.66 -14.74 -8.43
CA PHE A 157 -1.46 -14.94 -7.00
C PHE A 157 -0.39 -16.02 -6.77
N GLU A 158 0.46 -15.78 -5.79
CA GLU A 158 1.46 -16.75 -5.33
C GLU A 158 1.12 -17.20 -3.91
N VAL A 159 1.27 -18.51 -3.68
CA VAL A 159 1.11 -19.12 -2.37
C VAL A 159 2.37 -18.86 -1.54
N ILE A 160 2.19 -18.47 -0.29
CA ILE A 160 3.34 -18.19 0.59
C ILE A 160 3.92 -19.54 1.05
N PRO A 161 5.26 -19.73 1.00
CA PRO A 161 5.87 -20.98 1.44
C PRO A 161 5.53 -21.31 2.90
N GLU A 162 5.27 -22.59 3.20
CA GLU A 162 5.01 -23.04 4.58
C GLU A 162 6.21 -22.79 5.53
N SER A 163 7.42 -22.66 4.98
CA SER A 163 8.61 -22.28 5.72
C SER A 163 8.59 -20.83 6.19
N PHE A 164 7.73 -19.97 5.62
CA PHE A 164 7.59 -18.58 6.06
C PHE A 164 6.87 -18.54 7.41
N PRO A 165 7.52 -18.06 8.49
CA PRO A 165 6.96 -18.23 9.82
C PRO A 165 5.78 -17.28 10.05
N LEU A 166 4.67 -17.82 10.55
CA LEU A 166 3.42 -17.08 10.77
C LEU A 166 3.58 -15.86 11.70
N TRP A 167 4.52 -15.89 12.65
CA TRP A 167 4.80 -14.74 13.52
C TRP A 167 5.34 -13.53 12.74
N ARG A 168 6.09 -13.74 11.65
CA ARG A 168 6.58 -12.63 10.79
C ARG A 168 5.41 -11.98 10.06
N ALA A 169 4.49 -12.78 9.53
CA ALA A 169 3.27 -12.29 8.90
C ALA A 169 2.43 -11.48 9.91
N SER A 170 2.18 -12.03 11.10
CA SER A 170 1.39 -11.37 12.15
C SER A 170 2.05 -10.11 12.71
N LEU A 171 3.34 -10.15 13.02
CA LEU A 171 4.05 -8.98 13.53
C LEU A 171 4.15 -7.89 12.45
N GLY A 172 4.43 -8.28 11.21
CA GLY A 172 4.47 -7.34 10.09
C GLY A 172 3.11 -6.69 9.85
N GLY A 173 2.02 -7.46 9.88
CA GLY A 173 0.66 -6.95 9.78
C GLY A 173 0.34 -5.95 10.89
N LEU A 174 0.60 -6.30 12.15
CA LEU A 174 0.40 -5.42 13.31
C LEU A 174 1.15 -4.09 13.16
N LEU A 175 2.43 -4.14 12.81
CA LEU A 175 3.27 -2.96 12.61
C LEU A 175 2.81 -2.10 11.45
N VAL A 176 2.41 -2.72 10.32
CA VAL A 176 1.83 -2.01 9.19
C VAL A 176 0.51 -1.34 9.55
N GLY A 177 -0.35 -2.03 10.30
CA GLY A 177 -1.62 -1.50 10.80
C GLY A 177 -1.43 -0.26 11.67
N LEU A 178 -0.56 -0.37 12.69
CA LEU A 178 -0.18 0.75 13.56
C LEU A 178 0.44 1.91 12.77
N GLY A 179 1.41 1.60 11.90
CA GLY A 179 2.12 2.59 11.10
C GLY A 179 1.20 3.35 10.15
N ALA A 180 0.32 2.63 9.44
CA ALA A 180 -0.67 3.23 8.54
C ALA A 180 -1.67 4.11 9.30
N ALA A 181 -2.04 3.70 10.52
CA ALA A 181 -2.97 4.43 11.35
C ALA A 181 -2.34 5.74 11.88
N LEU A 182 -1.09 5.70 12.35
CA LEU A 182 -0.32 6.88 12.79
C LEU A 182 0.00 7.83 11.63
N GLY A 183 0.40 7.29 10.49
CA GLY A 183 0.70 8.04 9.27
C GLY A 183 -0.53 8.59 8.54
N ASN A 184 -1.74 8.21 8.97
CA ASN A 184 -3.01 8.49 8.31
C ASN A 184 -2.99 8.18 6.80
N GLY A 185 -2.40 7.05 6.43
CA GLY A 185 -2.26 6.66 5.03
C GLY A 185 -1.31 5.48 4.82
N CYS A 186 -1.22 5.04 3.57
CA CYS A 186 -0.36 3.94 3.12
C CYS A 186 0.29 4.27 1.77
N THR A 187 0.95 3.29 1.15
CA THR A 187 1.62 3.42 -0.15
C THR A 187 0.72 4.00 -1.25
N SER A 188 -0.57 3.66 -1.31
CA SER A 188 -1.46 4.23 -2.34
C SER A 188 -1.80 5.71 -2.08
N GLY A 189 -1.95 6.10 -0.81
CA GLY A 189 -2.34 7.46 -0.41
C GLY A 189 -1.19 8.45 -0.35
N HIS A 190 -0.06 8.05 0.27
CA HIS A 190 1.15 8.88 0.35
C HIS A 190 2.09 8.65 -0.84
N GLY A 191 2.32 7.39 -1.22
CA GLY A 191 3.21 7.05 -2.32
C GLY A 191 2.66 7.49 -3.67
N ILE A 192 1.49 7.00 -4.10
CA ILE A 192 0.92 7.36 -5.41
C ILE A 192 0.28 8.75 -5.36
N CYS A 193 -0.81 8.92 -4.59
CA CYS A 193 -1.57 10.16 -4.59
C CYS A 193 -0.81 11.34 -3.98
N GLY A 194 0.03 11.09 -2.97
CA GLY A 194 0.83 12.13 -2.31
C GLY A 194 1.96 12.66 -3.21
N SER A 195 2.69 11.77 -3.87
CA SER A 195 3.71 12.15 -4.86
C SER A 195 3.10 12.85 -6.07
N ALA A 196 1.95 12.36 -6.57
CA ALA A 196 1.23 13.00 -7.67
C ALA A 196 0.76 14.44 -7.33
N ARG A 197 0.51 14.71 -6.05
CA ARG A 197 0.17 16.05 -5.52
C ARG A 197 1.40 16.91 -5.18
N LEU A 198 2.61 16.36 -5.27
CA LEU A 198 3.86 17.01 -4.84
C LEU A 198 3.84 17.44 -3.36
N SER A 199 3.25 16.62 -2.49
CA SER A 199 3.15 16.91 -1.06
C SER A 199 4.47 16.56 -0.33
N THR A 200 5.11 17.56 0.28
CA THR A 200 6.32 17.38 1.11
C THR A 200 6.10 16.37 2.25
N ARG A 201 4.95 16.46 2.92
CA ARG A 201 4.52 15.50 3.95
C ARG A 201 4.49 14.06 3.42
N SER A 202 3.97 13.88 2.21
CA SER A 202 3.85 12.55 1.60
C SER A 202 5.20 11.99 1.15
N PHE A 203 6.10 12.85 0.64
CA PHE A 203 7.47 12.46 0.32
C PHE A 203 8.25 12.07 1.58
N ALA A 204 8.12 12.83 2.66
CA ALA A 204 8.76 12.50 3.94
C ALA A 204 8.29 11.14 4.47
N TYR A 205 6.97 10.90 4.49
CA TYR A 205 6.42 9.60 4.89
C TYR A 205 6.90 8.47 3.97
N THR A 206 6.89 8.69 2.66
CA THR A 206 7.29 7.69 1.65
C THR A 206 8.75 7.33 1.73
N GLY A 207 9.64 8.32 1.84
CA GLY A 207 11.06 8.08 2.05
C GLY A 207 11.34 7.33 3.36
N THR A 208 10.65 7.72 4.44
CA THR A 208 10.82 7.09 5.76
C THR A 208 10.42 5.62 5.75
N PHE A 209 9.22 5.29 5.24
CA PHE A 209 8.80 3.88 5.22
C PHE A 209 9.59 3.05 4.23
N MET A 210 10.03 3.64 3.10
CA MET A 210 10.83 2.91 2.12
C MET A 210 12.19 2.55 2.69
N ALA A 211 12.86 3.51 3.34
CA ALA A 211 14.14 3.28 4.00
C ALA A 211 14.01 2.23 5.13
N ALA A 212 13.00 2.37 5.99
CA ALA A 212 12.77 1.42 7.08
C ALA A 212 12.42 0.01 6.57
N GLY A 213 11.65 -0.08 5.48
CA GLY A 213 11.28 -1.36 4.85
C GLY A 213 12.47 -2.05 4.20
N MET A 214 13.28 -1.32 3.43
CA MET A 214 14.51 -1.86 2.85
C MET A 214 15.49 -2.32 3.94
N ALA A 215 15.72 -1.48 4.95
CA ALA A 215 16.56 -1.85 6.08
C ALA A 215 16.07 -3.11 6.80
N THR A 216 14.77 -3.16 7.13
CA THR A 216 14.21 -4.31 7.86
C THR A 216 14.22 -5.58 7.04
N ALA A 217 13.85 -5.51 5.75
CA ALA A 217 13.86 -6.68 4.87
C ALA A 217 15.26 -7.24 4.65
N THR A 218 16.26 -6.38 4.44
CA THR A 218 17.66 -6.80 4.32
C THR A 218 18.18 -7.39 5.63
N LEU A 219 17.93 -6.75 6.78
CA LEU A 219 18.39 -7.24 8.08
C LEU A 219 17.74 -8.57 8.49
N THR A 220 16.48 -8.78 8.13
CA THR A 220 15.72 -10.00 8.45
C THR A 220 15.70 -11.02 7.32
N ASN A 221 16.45 -10.76 6.25
CA ASN A 221 16.56 -11.56 5.04
C ASN A 221 15.19 -12.06 4.53
N THR A 222 14.24 -11.14 4.36
CA THR A 222 12.85 -11.47 4.01
C THR A 222 12.75 -12.22 2.68
N ALA A 223 13.59 -11.88 1.69
CA ALA A 223 13.66 -12.63 0.43
C ALA A 223 13.97 -14.12 0.66
N ALA A 224 14.96 -14.45 1.49
CA ALA A 224 15.27 -15.85 1.80
C ALA A 224 14.14 -16.54 2.58
N ALA A 225 13.47 -15.83 3.51
CA ALA A 225 12.33 -16.39 4.24
C ALA A 225 11.15 -16.73 3.31
N MET A 226 10.99 -15.98 2.22
CA MET A 226 10.01 -16.22 1.16
C MET A 226 10.52 -17.19 0.07
N ASN A 227 11.62 -17.91 0.32
CA ASN A 227 12.30 -18.80 -0.64
C ASN A 227 12.57 -18.16 -2.00
N VAL A 228 12.89 -16.87 -2.02
CA VAL A 228 13.22 -16.15 -3.26
C VAL A 228 14.63 -16.52 -3.71
N ALA A 229 14.73 -17.14 -4.88
CA ALA A 229 16.01 -17.49 -5.49
C ALA A 229 16.71 -16.24 -6.08
N PRO A 230 18.03 -16.30 -6.33
CA PRO A 230 18.74 -15.28 -7.10
C PRO A 230 18.03 -14.95 -8.41
N LEU A 231 18.02 -13.67 -8.78
CA LEU A 231 17.40 -13.19 -10.00
C LEU A 231 18.04 -13.91 -11.19
N ALA A 232 17.25 -14.66 -11.96
CA ALA A 232 17.71 -15.11 -13.26
C ALA A 232 17.94 -13.84 -14.09
N ALA A 233 19.12 -13.68 -14.70
CA ALA A 233 19.48 -12.50 -15.50
C ALA A 233 18.69 -12.44 -16.83
N ALA A 234 17.36 -12.52 -16.75
CA ALA A 234 16.43 -12.49 -17.86
C ALA A 234 15.49 -11.30 -17.66
N PHE A 235 15.67 -10.31 -18.53
CA PHE A 235 14.63 -9.32 -18.78
C PHE A 235 13.43 -10.05 -19.39
N ALA A 236 12.28 -9.94 -18.74
CA ALA A 236 11.02 -10.47 -19.24
C ALA A 236 10.13 -9.30 -19.67
N GLY A 237 9.91 -9.19 -20.99
CA GLY A 237 8.93 -8.27 -21.55
C GLY A 237 7.51 -8.68 -21.18
N PRO A 238 6.52 -7.76 -21.29
CA PRO A 238 5.14 -8.08 -20.98
C PRO A 238 4.62 -9.19 -21.89
N ALA A 239 3.99 -10.21 -21.31
CA ALA A 239 3.35 -11.26 -22.07
C ALA A 239 2.11 -10.70 -22.80
N ALA A 240 1.77 -11.26 -23.97
CA ALA A 240 0.57 -10.90 -24.70
C ALA A 240 -0.72 -10.85 -23.83
N PRO A 241 -1.01 -11.83 -22.96
CA PRO A 241 -2.20 -11.78 -22.10
C PRO A 241 -2.17 -10.64 -21.08
N GLU A 242 -0.99 -10.32 -20.52
CA GLU A 242 -0.85 -9.23 -19.53
C GLU A 242 -1.06 -7.86 -20.20
N LEU A 243 -0.49 -7.67 -21.40
CA LEU A 243 -0.69 -6.47 -22.19
C LEU A 243 -2.15 -6.31 -22.59
N GLN A 244 -2.80 -7.39 -23.04
CA GLN A 244 -4.21 -7.38 -23.40
C GLN A 244 -5.07 -7.04 -22.18
N LEU A 245 -4.83 -7.67 -21.03
CA LEU A 245 -5.54 -7.39 -19.79
C LEU A 245 -5.38 -5.92 -19.36
N ALA A 246 -4.16 -5.37 -19.44
CA ALA A 246 -3.90 -3.98 -19.12
C ALA A 246 -4.65 -3.01 -20.04
N VAL A 247 -4.63 -3.24 -21.35
CA VAL A 247 -5.34 -2.43 -22.34
C VAL A 247 -6.85 -2.52 -22.13
N THR A 248 -7.39 -3.73 -21.96
CA THR A 248 -8.81 -3.95 -21.72
C THR A 248 -9.27 -3.30 -20.41
N ALA A 249 -8.49 -3.41 -19.34
CA ALA A 249 -8.79 -2.77 -18.06
C ALA A 249 -8.77 -1.24 -18.17
N ALA A 250 -7.75 -0.68 -18.83
CA ALA A 250 -7.63 0.76 -19.03
C ALA A 250 -8.78 1.33 -19.89
N LEU A 251 -9.00 0.77 -21.08
CA LEU A 251 -10.04 1.24 -22.01
C LEU A 251 -11.45 0.98 -21.48
N GLY A 252 -11.70 -0.22 -20.95
CA GLY A 252 -12.98 -0.58 -20.35
C GLY A 252 -13.29 0.26 -19.12
N GLY A 253 -12.29 0.53 -18.27
CA GLY A 253 -12.41 1.42 -17.12
C GLY A 253 -12.77 2.86 -17.50
N LEU A 254 -12.07 3.42 -18.48
CA LEU A 254 -12.35 4.76 -19.00
C LEU A 254 -13.74 4.84 -19.66
N ALA A 255 -14.13 3.82 -20.43
CA ALA A 255 -15.45 3.75 -21.06
C ALA A 255 -16.58 3.65 -20.02
N ALA A 256 -16.42 2.79 -19.00
CA ALA A 256 -17.37 2.65 -17.90
C ALA A 256 -17.51 3.98 -17.13
N PHE A 257 -16.39 4.67 -16.88
CA PHE A 257 -16.42 5.97 -16.20
C PHE A 257 -17.10 7.05 -17.05
N ALA A 258 -16.85 7.07 -18.36
CA ALA A 258 -17.52 7.98 -19.28
C ALA A 258 -19.04 7.73 -19.33
N ALA A 259 -19.46 6.47 -19.33
CA ALA A 259 -20.87 6.07 -19.28
C ALA A 259 -21.54 6.48 -17.94
N LEU A 260 -20.88 6.26 -16.81
CA LEU A 260 -21.36 6.75 -15.50
C LEU A 260 -21.50 8.27 -15.51
N SER A 261 -20.52 8.97 -16.08
CA SER A 261 -20.50 10.44 -16.15
C SER A 261 -21.55 11.01 -17.12
N SER A 262 -21.87 10.32 -18.21
CA SER A 262 -22.95 10.73 -19.13
C SER A 262 -24.31 10.48 -18.51
N ALA A 263 -24.54 9.31 -17.90
CA ALA A 263 -25.78 8.99 -17.18
C ALA A 263 -26.04 9.99 -16.04
N ALA A 264 -25.02 10.31 -15.24
CA ALA A 264 -25.14 11.30 -14.17
C ALA A 264 -25.45 12.72 -14.68
N ARG A 265 -25.03 13.08 -15.90
CA ARG A 265 -25.40 14.36 -16.53
C ARG A 265 -26.85 14.35 -17.03
N ALA A 266 -27.30 13.25 -17.60
CA ALA A 266 -28.68 13.09 -18.06
C ALA A 266 -29.69 13.19 -16.90
N VAL A 267 -29.41 12.53 -15.77
CA VAL A 267 -30.28 12.59 -14.58
C VAL A 267 -30.31 13.98 -13.94
N ARG A 268 -29.17 14.68 -13.89
CA ARG A 268 -29.08 16.04 -13.32
C ARG A 268 -29.72 17.13 -14.19
N GLY A 269 -29.95 16.87 -15.47
CA GLY A 269 -30.65 17.80 -16.38
C GLY A 269 -32.15 17.90 -16.10
N ALA A 270 -32.72 16.99 -15.31
CA ALA A 270 -34.11 17.06 -14.88
C ALA A 270 -34.28 18.16 -13.81
N PRO A 271 -35.17 19.16 -14.01
CA PRO A 271 -35.35 20.23 -13.04
C PRO A 271 -35.87 19.65 -11.72
N SER A 272 -35.11 19.87 -10.64
CA SER A 272 -35.55 19.59 -9.27
C SER A 272 -35.47 20.88 -8.46
N SER A 273 -36.56 21.20 -7.75
CA SER A 273 -36.69 22.44 -6.97
C SER A 273 -36.07 22.34 -5.56
N GLN A 274 -35.59 21.16 -5.15
CA GLN A 274 -35.07 20.89 -3.81
C GLN A 274 -33.59 20.47 -3.83
N PRO A 275 -32.70 21.17 -3.10
CA PRO A 275 -31.27 20.84 -3.01
C PRO A 275 -30.99 19.42 -2.46
N SER A 276 -31.86 18.91 -1.59
CA SER A 276 -31.75 17.56 -1.00
C SER A 276 -31.98 16.45 -2.02
N ALA A 277 -32.92 16.63 -2.95
CA ALA A 277 -33.21 15.68 -4.02
C ALA A 277 -32.02 15.55 -4.98
N GLN A 278 -31.34 16.66 -5.27
CA GLN A 278 -30.17 16.69 -6.14
C GLN A 278 -28.94 16.02 -5.52
N ALA A 279 -28.77 16.12 -4.20
CA ALA A 279 -27.73 15.40 -3.46
C ALA A 279 -28.00 13.88 -3.40
N GLN A 280 -29.27 13.47 -3.26
CA GLN A 280 -29.66 12.06 -3.25
C GLN A 280 -29.42 11.38 -4.61
N GLN A 281 -29.63 12.09 -5.72
CA GLN A 281 -29.45 11.56 -7.07
C GLN A 281 -28.00 11.25 -7.45
N SER A 282 -27.00 11.89 -6.81
CA SER A 282 -25.58 11.65 -7.14
C SER A 282 -24.99 10.43 -6.44
N VAL A 283 -25.62 9.94 -5.36
CA VAL A 283 -25.15 8.80 -4.56
C VAL A 283 -24.88 7.53 -5.37
N PRO A 284 -25.77 7.03 -6.26
CA PRO A 284 -25.50 5.81 -7.02
C PRO A 284 -24.29 5.95 -7.96
N PHE A 285 -24.08 7.13 -8.56
CA PHE A 285 -22.94 7.40 -9.43
C PHE A 285 -21.64 7.52 -8.64
N GLU A 286 -21.70 8.13 -7.45
CA GLU A 286 -20.59 8.17 -6.51
C GLU A 286 -20.16 6.74 -6.14
N LEU A 287 -21.08 5.91 -5.66
CA LEU A 287 -20.79 4.52 -5.28
C LEU A 287 -20.32 3.68 -6.47
N GLY A 288 -20.94 3.83 -7.64
CA GLY A 288 -20.54 3.15 -8.87
C GLY A 288 -19.11 3.49 -9.27
N SER A 289 -18.69 4.75 -9.13
CA SER A 289 -17.31 5.17 -9.41
C SER A 289 -16.31 4.63 -8.39
N GLU A 290 -16.71 4.46 -7.13
CA GLU A 290 -15.88 3.86 -6.08
C GLU A 290 -15.67 2.35 -6.32
N VAL A 291 -16.73 1.62 -6.70
CA VAL A 291 -16.63 0.21 -7.13
C VAL A 291 -15.70 0.09 -8.34
N LEU A 292 -15.89 0.94 -9.36
CA LEU A 292 -15.06 0.93 -10.56
C LEU A 292 -13.58 1.20 -10.24
N ALA A 293 -13.31 2.20 -9.39
CA ALA A 293 -11.95 2.50 -8.95
C ALA A 293 -11.34 1.33 -8.17
N GLY A 294 -12.09 0.69 -7.27
CA GLY A 294 -11.64 -0.49 -6.52
C GLY A 294 -11.31 -1.67 -7.44
N LEU A 295 -12.17 -1.95 -8.41
CA LEU A 295 -12.00 -3.04 -9.39
C LEU A 295 -10.75 -2.82 -10.24
N LEU A 296 -10.60 -1.63 -10.83
CA LEU A 296 -9.41 -1.28 -11.62
C LEU A 296 -8.14 -1.31 -10.77
N PHE A 297 -8.24 -0.90 -9.51
CA PHE A 297 -7.11 -0.96 -8.58
C PHE A 297 -6.67 -2.41 -8.35
N ALA A 298 -7.60 -3.34 -8.07
CA ALA A 298 -7.27 -4.76 -7.91
C ALA A 298 -6.66 -5.37 -9.18
N ILE A 299 -7.23 -5.10 -10.36
CA ILE A 299 -6.68 -5.57 -11.65
C ILE A 299 -5.26 -5.01 -11.87
N GLY A 300 -5.05 -3.72 -11.61
CA GLY A 300 -3.72 -3.10 -11.71
C GLY A 300 -2.69 -3.73 -10.77
N LEU A 301 -3.10 -4.11 -9.55
CA LEU A 301 -2.23 -4.84 -8.62
C LEU A 301 -1.80 -6.19 -9.19
N GLY A 302 -2.74 -6.96 -9.77
CA GLY A 302 -2.45 -8.25 -10.42
C GLY A 302 -1.48 -8.11 -11.59
N ILE A 303 -1.76 -7.21 -12.54
CA ILE A 303 -0.90 -6.98 -13.72
C ILE A 303 0.51 -6.53 -13.31
N SER A 304 0.61 -5.69 -12.29
CA SER A 304 1.91 -5.18 -11.82
C SER A 304 2.77 -6.23 -11.13
N GLY A 305 2.21 -7.39 -10.79
CA GLY A 305 2.87 -8.44 -10.02
C GLY A 305 3.01 -8.14 -8.53
N MET A 306 2.42 -7.04 -8.02
CA MET A 306 2.48 -6.72 -6.58
C MET A 306 1.65 -7.68 -5.71
N THR A 307 0.80 -8.51 -6.32
CA THR A 307 0.10 -9.64 -5.69
C THR A 307 1.01 -10.84 -5.41
N HIS A 308 2.25 -10.84 -5.92
CA HIS A 308 3.29 -11.80 -5.57
C HIS A 308 4.13 -11.32 -4.39
N PRO A 309 4.04 -11.96 -3.21
CA PRO A 309 4.87 -11.59 -2.05
C PRO A 309 6.37 -11.71 -2.33
N SER A 310 6.78 -12.67 -3.17
CA SER A 310 8.18 -12.85 -3.58
C SER A 310 8.75 -11.61 -4.28
N LYS A 311 7.97 -10.99 -5.17
CA LYS A 311 8.34 -9.76 -5.89
C LYS A 311 8.57 -8.59 -4.93
N VAL A 312 7.67 -8.45 -3.95
CA VAL A 312 7.75 -7.39 -2.93
C VAL A 312 8.95 -7.61 -2.01
N ALA A 313 9.16 -8.85 -1.53
CA ALA A 313 10.31 -9.21 -0.71
C ALA A 313 11.64 -9.05 -1.45
N GLY A 314 11.69 -9.43 -2.74
CA GLY A 314 12.85 -9.29 -3.61
C GLY A 314 13.26 -7.83 -3.83
N PHE A 315 12.31 -6.93 -4.05
CA PHE A 315 12.60 -5.50 -4.15
C PHE A 315 13.11 -4.88 -2.85
N LEU A 316 12.54 -5.28 -1.71
CA LEU A 316 12.87 -4.72 -0.41
C LEU A 316 14.22 -5.18 0.13
N THR A 317 14.60 -6.42 -0.17
CA THR A 317 15.86 -7.00 0.30
C THR A 317 16.97 -6.50 -0.62
N VAL A 318 17.50 -5.31 -0.34
CA VAL A 318 18.56 -4.69 -1.13
C VAL A 318 19.91 -5.34 -0.88
N GLY A 319 20.77 -5.38 -1.91
CA GLY A 319 22.15 -5.85 -1.81
C GLY A 319 22.34 -7.37 -1.87
N VAL A 320 21.29 -8.13 -2.19
CA VAL A 320 21.37 -9.58 -2.42
C VAL A 320 21.15 -9.94 -3.89
N PRO A 321 21.62 -11.11 -4.36
CA PRO A 321 21.44 -11.55 -5.74
C PRO A 321 19.98 -11.69 -6.20
N SER A 322 19.03 -11.81 -5.27
CA SER A 322 17.59 -11.89 -5.53
C SER A 322 16.90 -10.53 -5.66
N TRP A 323 17.66 -9.42 -5.71
CA TRP A 323 17.08 -8.08 -5.74
C TRP A 323 16.37 -7.79 -7.07
N ASP A 324 15.09 -7.45 -7.01
CA ASP A 324 14.25 -7.14 -8.17
C ASP A 324 13.84 -5.66 -8.20
N ALA A 325 14.33 -4.92 -9.20
CA ALA A 325 14.06 -3.49 -9.37
C ALA A 325 12.75 -3.17 -10.15
N SER A 326 11.79 -4.10 -10.23
CA SER A 326 10.54 -3.89 -10.98
C SER A 326 9.55 -2.93 -10.28
N LEU A 327 9.48 -2.92 -8.94
CA LEU A 327 8.50 -2.12 -8.17
C LEU A 327 8.54 -0.60 -8.41
N PRO A 328 9.71 0.05 -8.58
CA PRO A 328 9.79 1.45 -8.97
C PRO A 328 9.04 1.78 -10.26
N PHE A 329 8.97 0.86 -11.23
CA PHE A 329 8.22 1.06 -12.47
C PHE A 329 6.70 1.06 -12.25
N VAL A 330 6.21 0.27 -11.29
CA VAL A 330 4.80 0.31 -10.85
C VAL A 330 4.45 1.69 -10.30
N MET A 331 5.28 2.18 -9.37
CA MET A 331 5.09 3.51 -8.78
C MET A 331 5.20 4.60 -9.83
N GLY A 332 6.19 4.54 -10.71
CA GLY A 332 6.40 5.52 -11.79
C GLY A 332 5.20 5.61 -12.73
N GLY A 333 4.69 4.47 -13.21
CA GLY A 333 3.50 4.43 -14.07
C GLY A 333 2.26 4.98 -13.38
N ALA A 334 2.03 4.61 -12.12
CA ALA A 334 0.88 5.09 -11.35
C ALA A 334 0.95 6.59 -11.06
N VAL A 335 2.11 7.07 -10.59
CA VAL A 335 2.35 8.49 -10.30
C VAL A 335 2.24 9.33 -11.55
N MET A 336 2.73 8.87 -12.70
CA MET A 336 2.65 9.61 -13.96
C MET A 336 1.19 9.95 -14.33
N VAL A 337 0.30 8.95 -14.35
CA VAL A 337 -1.12 9.18 -14.70
C VAL A 337 -1.84 9.95 -13.58
N ALA A 338 -1.60 9.60 -12.32
CA ALA A 338 -2.22 10.31 -11.20
C ALA A 338 -1.77 11.78 -11.14
N ALA A 339 -0.52 12.08 -11.45
CA ALA A 339 0.01 13.45 -11.47
C ALA A 339 -0.69 14.30 -12.53
N ILE A 340 -0.98 13.75 -13.72
CA ILE A 340 -1.75 14.47 -14.74
C ILE A 340 -3.12 14.90 -14.18
N ALA A 341 -3.83 13.99 -13.50
CA ALA A 341 -5.12 14.30 -12.89
C ALA A 341 -4.99 15.33 -11.75
N TYR A 342 -4.10 15.10 -10.79
CA TYR A 342 -3.93 15.99 -9.64
C TYR A 342 -3.40 17.37 -10.03
N GLN A 343 -2.43 17.47 -10.93
CA GLN A 343 -1.90 18.76 -11.38
C GLN A 343 -2.90 19.50 -12.27
N GLY A 344 -3.67 18.78 -13.10
CA GLY A 344 -4.81 19.34 -13.82
C GLY A 344 -5.82 20.01 -12.88
N ILE A 345 -6.18 19.34 -11.78
CA ILE A 345 -7.12 19.84 -10.78
C ILE A 345 -6.52 20.97 -9.94
N LEU A 346 -5.32 20.78 -9.36
CA LEU A 346 -4.74 21.67 -8.36
C LEU A 346 -4.00 22.86 -8.96
N ARG A 347 -3.20 22.65 -10.01
CA ARG A 347 -2.33 23.68 -10.60
C ARG A 347 -2.98 24.42 -11.76
N PHE A 348 -3.69 23.69 -12.62
CA PHE A 348 -4.34 24.23 -13.81
C PHE A 348 -5.82 24.55 -13.60
N LYS A 349 -6.39 24.21 -12.43
CA LYS A 349 -7.79 24.47 -12.07
C LYS A 349 -8.78 24.02 -13.15
N MET A 350 -8.51 22.90 -13.81
CA MET A 350 -9.40 22.34 -14.85
C MET A 350 -10.80 21.99 -14.32
N MET A 351 -10.97 21.90 -13.00
CA MET A 351 -12.21 21.50 -12.36
C MET A 351 -12.39 22.21 -11.02
N SER A 352 -13.52 22.90 -10.85
CA SER A 352 -13.84 23.63 -9.61
C SER A 352 -14.50 22.75 -8.55
N LYS A 353 -15.12 21.64 -8.95
CA LYS A 353 -15.77 20.66 -8.06
C LYS A 353 -15.73 19.26 -8.69
N PRO A 354 -15.62 18.19 -7.90
CA PRO A 354 -15.69 16.83 -8.40
C PRO A 354 -17.05 16.51 -9.04
N LEU A 355 -17.11 15.43 -9.83
CA LEU A 355 -18.29 15.12 -10.64
C LEU A 355 -19.52 14.72 -9.83
N PHE A 356 -19.36 13.98 -8.72
CA PHE A 356 -20.47 13.36 -7.98
C PHE A 356 -20.61 13.86 -6.54
N THR A 357 -19.67 14.66 -6.04
CA THR A 357 -19.68 15.18 -4.66
C THR A 357 -19.60 16.71 -4.65
N PRO A 358 -19.99 17.39 -3.56
CA PRO A 358 -20.05 18.86 -3.52
C PRO A 358 -18.68 19.55 -3.47
N GLY A 359 -17.60 18.85 -3.12
CA GLY A 359 -16.27 19.46 -2.97
C GLY A 359 -15.13 18.46 -2.87
N PHE A 360 -13.91 18.95 -3.06
CA PHE A 360 -12.69 18.14 -2.95
C PHE A 360 -12.31 17.91 -1.48
N CYS A 361 -12.01 16.66 -1.13
CA CYS A 361 -11.50 16.26 0.18
C CYS A 361 -10.02 15.87 0.05
N ILE A 362 -9.17 16.85 -0.32
CA ILE A 362 -7.73 16.64 -0.51
C ILE A 362 -6.98 17.18 0.71
N PRO A 363 -6.16 16.37 1.41
CA PRO A 363 -5.32 16.85 2.50
C PRO A 363 -4.37 17.97 2.04
N THR A 364 -4.39 19.10 2.76
CA THR A 364 -3.58 20.30 2.48
C THR A 364 -2.38 20.47 3.41
N SER A 365 -2.33 19.73 4.53
CA SER A 365 -1.24 19.87 5.51
C SER A 365 0.10 19.39 4.94
N SER A 366 1.11 20.25 5.08
CA SER A 366 2.52 19.99 4.79
C SER A 366 3.35 19.68 6.03
N LEU A 367 2.74 19.68 7.23
CA LEU A 367 3.44 19.49 8.48
C LEU A 367 4.00 18.06 8.58
N ILE A 368 5.30 17.99 8.88
CA ILE A 368 6.01 16.75 9.18
C ILE A 368 6.14 16.70 10.70
N ASP A 369 5.35 15.85 11.34
CA ASP A 369 5.38 15.65 12.79
C ASP A 369 6.03 14.30 13.15
N GLY A 370 6.40 14.15 14.42
CA GLY A 370 6.98 12.89 14.92
C GLY A 370 6.03 11.71 14.77
N ARG A 371 4.71 11.94 14.79
CA ARG A 371 3.69 10.90 14.60
C ARG A 371 3.73 10.33 13.18
N LEU A 372 3.88 11.18 12.17
CA LEU A 372 4.04 10.78 10.77
C LEU A 372 5.32 9.97 10.56
N LEU A 373 6.44 10.44 11.09
CA LEU A 373 7.73 9.74 10.93
C LEU A 373 7.74 8.40 11.66
N THR A 374 7.24 8.36 12.90
CA THR A 374 7.10 7.11 13.67
C THR A 374 6.17 6.13 12.95
N GLY A 375 5.06 6.62 12.42
CA GLY A 375 4.16 5.81 11.58
C GLY A 375 4.87 5.26 10.34
N GLY A 376 5.69 6.07 9.68
CA GLY A 376 6.47 5.66 8.52
C GLY A 376 7.49 4.57 8.85
N VAL A 377 8.22 4.71 9.96
CA VAL A 377 9.16 3.70 10.43
C VAL A 377 8.46 2.38 10.74
N LEU A 378 7.35 2.41 11.50
CA LEU A 378 6.59 1.20 11.84
C LEU A 378 5.98 0.54 10.61
N PHE A 379 5.39 1.34 9.70
CA PHE A 379 4.84 0.84 8.45
C PHE A 379 5.91 0.18 7.59
N GLY A 380 7.05 0.86 7.43
CA GLY A 380 8.19 0.35 6.68
C GLY A 380 8.73 -0.94 7.28
N ALA A 381 8.99 -0.95 8.59
CA ALA A 381 9.50 -2.13 9.28
C ALA A 381 8.55 -3.33 9.16
N GLY A 382 7.25 -3.13 9.35
CA GLY A 382 6.27 -4.20 9.19
C GLY A 382 6.19 -4.71 7.74
N TRP A 383 6.20 -3.79 6.76
CA TRP A 383 6.20 -4.11 5.34
C TRP A 383 7.47 -4.89 4.94
N GLY A 384 8.63 -4.48 5.44
CA GLY A 384 9.92 -5.15 5.25
C GLY A 384 9.98 -6.54 5.90
N LEU A 385 9.43 -6.69 7.11
CA LEU A 385 9.44 -7.96 7.84
C LEU A 385 8.53 -9.02 7.20
N ALA A 386 7.33 -8.61 6.76
CA ALA A 386 6.33 -9.50 6.17
C ALA A 386 6.48 -9.68 4.67
N GLY A 387 7.10 -8.73 3.95
CA GLY A 387 7.15 -8.74 2.48
C GLY A 387 5.77 -8.59 1.82
N MET A 388 4.75 -8.14 2.56
CA MET A 388 3.37 -8.04 2.09
C MET A 388 2.83 -6.62 2.24
N CYS A 389 2.28 -6.06 1.17
CA CYS A 389 1.65 -4.73 1.19
C CYS A 389 0.14 -4.86 1.51
N PRO A 390 -0.48 -3.93 2.27
CA PRO A 390 -1.90 -3.99 2.61
C PRO A 390 -2.86 -4.16 1.43
N GLY A 391 -2.58 -3.48 0.31
CA GLY A 391 -3.45 -3.53 -0.87
C GLY A 391 -3.47 -4.92 -1.51
N PRO A 392 -2.31 -5.42 -1.97
CA PRO A 392 -2.16 -6.81 -2.43
C PRO A 392 -2.68 -7.85 -1.44
N ALA A 393 -2.42 -7.69 -0.13
CA ALA A 393 -2.90 -8.64 0.88
C ALA A 393 -4.43 -8.72 0.92
N ILE A 394 -5.14 -7.59 0.81
CA ILE A 394 -6.62 -7.59 0.75
C ILE A 394 -7.13 -8.30 -0.49
N VAL A 395 -6.49 -8.09 -1.65
CA VAL A 395 -6.85 -8.77 -2.90
C VAL A 395 -6.54 -10.28 -2.80
N ALA A 396 -5.41 -10.63 -2.19
CA ALA A 396 -4.99 -12.01 -1.97
C ALA A 396 -5.78 -12.71 -0.85
N ALA A 397 -6.60 -12.00 -0.06
CA ALA A 397 -7.38 -12.62 1.02
C ALA A 397 -8.29 -13.75 0.53
N LEU A 398 -8.74 -13.66 -0.73
CA LEU A 398 -9.59 -14.67 -1.36
C LEU A 398 -8.88 -15.99 -1.65
N THR A 399 -7.54 -16.03 -1.64
CA THR A 399 -6.80 -17.28 -1.80
C THR A 399 -6.91 -18.18 -0.57
N GLY A 400 -7.33 -17.63 0.58
CA GLY A 400 -7.43 -18.36 1.85
C GLY A 400 -6.09 -18.67 2.50
N ASP A 401 -4.98 -18.08 2.02
CA ASP A 401 -3.65 -18.32 2.58
C ASP A 401 -3.58 -17.88 4.06
N PRO A 402 -3.19 -18.76 4.99
CA PRO A 402 -3.20 -18.48 6.42
C PRO A 402 -2.26 -17.34 6.81
N HIS A 403 -1.15 -17.13 6.09
CA HIS A 403 -0.21 -16.04 6.36
C HIS A 403 -0.81 -14.69 5.96
N VAL A 404 -1.51 -14.64 4.81
CA VAL A 404 -2.23 -13.43 4.38
C VAL A 404 -3.34 -13.08 5.38
N LEU A 405 -4.11 -14.07 5.82
CA LEU A 405 -5.19 -13.86 6.80
C LEU A 405 -4.63 -13.41 8.17
N ALA A 406 -3.53 -14.02 8.64
CA ALA A 406 -2.87 -13.60 9.86
C ALA A 406 -2.31 -12.17 9.78
N TYR A 407 -1.71 -11.82 8.63
CA TYR A 407 -1.25 -10.45 8.35
C TYR A 407 -2.42 -9.45 8.35
N LEU A 408 -3.54 -9.76 7.70
CA LEU A 408 -4.70 -8.86 7.65
C LEU A 408 -5.39 -8.71 9.02
N GLY A 409 -5.55 -9.81 9.76
CA GLY A 409 -6.15 -9.80 11.09
C GLY A 409 -5.32 -8.99 12.08
N SER A 410 -4.00 -9.20 12.07
CA SER A 410 -3.07 -8.40 12.90
C SER A 410 -2.99 -6.94 12.45
N MET A 411 -3.04 -6.65 11.15
CA MET A 411 -3.12 -5.29 10.63
C MET A 411 -4.38 -4.57 11.11
N ALA A 412 -5.53 -5.23 11.09
CA ALA A 412 -6.75 -4.69 11.66
C ALA A 412 -6.61 -4.45 13.17
N GLY A 413 -6.00 -5.38 13.89
CA GLY A 413 -5.65 -5.23 15.32
C GLY A 413 -4.76 -4.02 15.59
N GLY A 414 -3.77 -3.76 14.73
CA GLY A 414 -2.89 -2.59 14.83
C GLY A 414 -3.63 -1.27 14.62
N MET A 415 -4.49 -1.20 13.61
CA MET A 415 -5.33 -0.01 13.38
C MET A 415 -6.29 0.24 14.55
N TRP A 416 -6.90 -0.83 15.07
CA TRP A 416 -7.79 -0.76 16.23
C TRP A 416 -7.05 -0.29 17.49
N LEU A 417 -5.83 -0.82 17.74
CA LEU A 417 -5.01 -0.45 18.88
C LEU A 417 -4.64 1.04 18.84
N GLU A 418 -4.21 1.54 17.69
CA GLU A 418 -3.91 2.98 17.51
C GLU A 418 -5.11 3.87 17.80
N HIS A 419 -6.30 3.46 17.35
CA HIS A 419 -7.54 4.18 17.61
C HIS A 419 -7.87 4.21 19.11
N ARG A 420 -7.75 3.08 19.80
CA ARG A 420 -7.98 2.98 21.26
C ARG A 420 -7.00 3.83 22.05
N LEU A 421 -5.72 3.79 21.71
CA LEU A 421 -4.68 4.60 22.35
C LEU A 421 -4.96 6.10 22.17
N THR A 422 -5.32 6.52 20.95
CA THR A 422 -5.64 7.92 20.66
C THR A 422 -6.89 8.37 21.43
N ALA A 423 -7.94 7.55 21.47
CA ALA A 423 -9.16 7.85 22.21
C ALA A 423 -8.89 7.99 23.72
N TRP A 424 -8.06 7.11 24.28
CA TRP A 424 -7.66 7.17 25.68
C TRP A 424 -6.88 8.46 26.00
N GLN A 425 -5.91 8.84 25.16
CA GLN A 425 -5.15 10.08 25.33
C GLN A 425 -6.06 11.32 25.31
N GLN A 426 -7.03 11.36 24.39
CA GLN A 426 -7.98 12.46 24.31
C GLN A 426 -8.88 12.56 25.54
N GLN A 427 -9.26 11.42 26.13
CA GLN A 427 -10.03 11.40 27.38
C GLN A 427 -9.22 11.96 28.55
N GLN A 428 -7.94 11.61 28.67
CA GLN A 428 -7.07 12.15 29.70
C GLN A 428 -6.88 13.66 29.55
N ALA A 429 -6.58 14.14 28.34
CA ALA A 429 -6.43 15.56 28.07
C ALA A 429 -7.71 16.37 28.39
N LYS A 430 -8.89 15.82 28.06
CA LYS A 430 -10.18 16.44 28.42
C LYS A 430 -10.37 16.49 29.93
N LYS A 431 -10.01 15.42 30.64
CA LYS A 431 -10.10 15.35 32.11
C LYS A 431 -9.20 16.38 32.77
N GLU A 432 -7.95 16.52 32.31
CA GLU A 432 -7.01 17.54 32.79
C GLU A 432 -7.51 18.97 32.51
N GLN A 433 -8.07 19.21 31.32
CA GLN A 433 -8.69 20.50 30.99
C GLN A 433 -9.88 20.82 31.90
N GLN A 434 -10.76 19.85 32.16
CA GLN A 434 -11.89 20.01 33.07
C GLN A 434 -11.44 20.31 34.50
N LEU A 435 -10.45 19.58 35.01
CA LEU A 435 -9.88 19.83 36.34
C LEU A 435 -9.25 21.23 36.43
N THR A 436 -8.55 21.66 35.38
CA THR A 436 -7.95 23.00 35.31
C THR A 436 -9.01 24.10 35.29
N GLN A 437 -10.10 23.89 34.52
CA GLN A 437 -11.22 24.82 34.47
C GLN A 437 -11.95 24.90 35.81
N GLN A 438 -12.19 23.77 36.47
CA GLN A 438 -12.80 23.73 37.81
C GLN A 438 -11.93 24.43 38.85
N ALA A 439 -10.62 24.19 38.85
CA ALA A 439 -9.69 24.87 39.73
C ALA A 439 -9.67 26.40 39.49
N ALA A 440 -9.71 26.83 38.23
CA ALA A 440 -9.79 28.25 37.88
C ALA A 440 -11.11 28.89 38.35
N GLN A 441 -12.25 28.20 38.19
CA GLN A 441 -13.56 28.65 38.68
C GLN A 441 -13.62 28.77 40.19
N GLN A 442 -13.07 27.78 40.93
CA GLN A 442 -12.98 27.83 42.39
C GLN A 442 -12.12 29.00 42.86
N LYS A 443 -11.00 29.27 42.19
CA LYS A 443 -10.16 30.43 42.51
C LYS A 443 -10.89 31.75 42.27
N ALA A 444 -11.66 31.87 41.19
CA ALA A 444 -12.46 33.07 40.93
C ALA A 444 -13.51 33.31 42.03
N MET A 445 -14.30 32.29 42.39
CA MET A 445 -15.29 32.38 43.47
C MET A 445 -14.66 32.64 44.84
N GLY A 446 -13.49 32.05 45.13
CA GLY A 446 -12.74 32.31 46.36
C GLY A 446 -12.17 33.74 46.45
N THR A 447 -11.85 34.36 45.30
CA THR A 447 -11.39 35.75 45.26
C THR A 447 -12.56 36.72 45.48
N GLU A 448 -13.75 36.41 44.97
CA GLU A 448 -14.98 37.18 45.24
C GLU A 448 -15.45 37.06 46.70
N ALA A 449 -15.29 35.89 47.33
CA ALA A 449 -15.60 35.69 48.75
C ALA A 449 -14.65 36.45 49.70
N VAL A 450 -13.40 36.70 49.30
CA VAL A 450 -12.42 37.47 50.09
C VAL A 450 -12.61 38.99 49.90
N VAL A 451 -13.09 39.44 48.73
CA VAL A 451 -13.36 40.86 48.44
C VAL A 451 -14.71 41.33 49.02
N SER A 452 -15.62 40.41 49.34
CA SER A 452 -16.93 40.70 49.96
C SER A 452 -16.97 40.53 51.48
N ALA A 453 -15.83 40.28 52.14
CA ALA A 453 -15.74 40.34 53.60
C ALA A 453 -15.93 41.80 54.07
N PRO A 454 -16.94 42.10 54.91
CA PRO A 454 -17.31 43.48 55.20
C PRO A 454 -16.27 44.15 56.11
N ALA A 455 -16.05 45.43 55.87
CA ALA A 455 -15.47 46.39 56.80
C ALA A 455 -16.37 46.58 58.04
N ALA A 456 -16.53 45.54 58.85
CA ALA A 456 -17.25 45.56 60.12
C ALA A 456 -16.25 45.35 61.28
N ALA A 457 -15.29 46.27 61.40
CA ALA A 457 -14.37 46.31 62.53
C ALA A 457 -14.07 47.74 63.03
N SER A 458 -14.92 48.73 62.69
CA SER A 458 -14.69 50.13 63.12
C SER A 458 -15.91 50.86 63.70
N GLU A 459 -17.04 50.19 64.00
CA GLU A 459 -18.25 50.88 64.51
C GLU A 459 -18.92 50.23 65.74
N VAL A 460 -18.17 49.52 66.61
CA VAL A 460 -18.72 49.05 67.91
C VAL A 460 -17.75 49.30 69.08
N MET A 461 -17.10 50.46 69.08
CA MET A 461 -16.31 50.95 70.24
C MET A 461 -16.64 52.40 70.58
N GLU A 462 -17.92 52.77 70.45
CA GLU A 462 -18.48 54.00 71.02
C GLU A 462 -19.92 53.71 71.48
N GLY A 463 -20.04 53.13 72.67
CA GLY A 463 -21.34 52.86 73.28
C GLY A 463 -21.39 51.48 73.89
N LEU A 464 -20.69 51.29 75.00
CA LEU A 464 -21.04 50.36 76.09
C LEU A 464 -20.04 50.59 77.25
N SER A 465 -20.07 51.80 77.80
CA SER A 465 -19.70 52.04 79.20
C SER A 465 -21.00 52.19 79.99
N SER A 466 -21.64 51.07 80.33
CA SER A 466 -22.39 50.93 81.59
C SER A 466 -23.05 49.55 81.70
N ALA A 467 -22.74 48.88 82.81
CA ALA A 467 -23.48 47.78 83.46
C ALA A 467 -23.49 46.42 82.72
N GLN A 468 -23.38 45.25 83.36
CA GLN A 468 -23.15 44.77 84.73
C GLN A 468 -22.78 43.26 84.57
N PRO A 469 -22.25 42.58 85.59
CA PRO A 469 -21.64 41.26 85.47
C PRO A 469 -22.67 40.11 85.62
N VAL A 470 -22.20 38.85 85.50
CA VAL A 470 -22.61 37.65 86.28
C VAL A 470 -22.73 36.36 85.41
N THR A 471 -21.65 35.56 85.50
CA THR A 471 -21.52 34.10 85.79
C THR A 471 -22.45 33.03 85.20
N GLY A 472 -21.81 31.90 84.85
CA GLY A 472 -22.36 30.53 84.89
C GLY A 472 -22.74 30.00 83.49
N GLY A 473 -22.32 28.84 83.01
CA GLY A 473 -21.83 27.62 83.65
C GLY A 473 -22.51 26.43 82.93
N ALA A 474 -21.71 25.39 82.62
CA ALA A 474 -22.12 24.02 82.30
C ALA A 474 -22.56 23.63 80.86
N SER A 475 -21.66 22.86 80.22
CA SER A 475 -21.84 21.44 79.81
C SER A 475 -22.72 21.03 78.60
N ILE A 476 -22.01 20.62 77.52
CA ILE A 476 -22.13 19.42 76.63
C ILE A 476 -23.30 18.45 76.97
N PRO A 477 -24.07 17.79 76.05
CA PRO A 477 -23.49 16.99 74.94
C PRO A 477 -24.33 16.54 73.69
N ARG A 478 -23.58 16.04 72.67
CA ARG A 478 -23.76 14.83 71.83
C ARG A 478 -24.88 14.63 70.76
N LEU A 479 -24.43 13.96 69.66
CA LEU A 479 -25.08 12.97 68.75
C LEU A 479 -26.04 13.53 67.68
N LYS A 480 -26.25 12.98 66.46
CA LYS A 480 -25.74 11.84 65.65
C LYS A 480 -26.36 11.98 64.24
N ARG A 481 -25.64 11.48 63.21
CA ARG A 481 -26.12 10.62 62.08
C ARG A 481 -27.13 11.20 61.03
N VAL A 482 -26.91 10.85 59.75
CA VAL A 482 -27.77 10.00 58.87
C VAL A 482 -27.51 10.26 57.38
N GLU A 483 -27.13 9.19 56.66
CA GLU A 483 -27.24 9.00 55.21
C GLU A 483 -28.68 8.62 54.80
N SER A 484 -29.12 9.04 53.60
CA SER A 484 -30.22 8.44 52.81
C SER A 484 -30.16 9.05 51.40
N GLN A 485 -29.77 8.33 50.35
CA GLN A 485 -30.62 7.57 49.40
C GLN A 485 -31.92 8.27 48.92
N MET A 486 -32.05 8.35 47.59
CA MET A 486 -33.22 8.15 46.69
C MET A 486 -32.89 8.86 45.37
N GLY A 487 -33.13 8.34 44.17
CA GLY A 487 -33.74 7.11 43.66
C GLY A 487 -33.59 7.10 42.14
#